data_AF-A0A4Q5A2Z5-F1
#
_entry.id   AF-A0A4Q5A2Z5-F1
#
_cell.length_a   1.000
_cell.length_b   1.000
_cell.length_c   1.000
_cell.angle_alpha   90.00
_cell.angle_beta   90.00
_cell.angle_gamma   90.00
#
_symmetry.space_group_name_H-M   'P 1'
#
loop_
_entity.id
_entity.type
_entity.pdbx_description
1 polymer ?
#
loop_
_entity_poly.entity_id
_entity_poly.type
_entity_poly.pdbx_seq_one_letter_code
_entity_poly.pdbx_strand_id
1 'polypeptide(L)' 'MTHTRTPVTIDAPANRIDFYATFLHSNRRVALPIRQYLAQHWPQAA' A
#
# COMPACT_ATOMS: atom_id res chain seq x y z
N MET A 1 -29.32 -1.70 -1.58
CA MET A 1 -28.36 -0.64 -1.96
C MET A 1 -27.29 -1.26 -2.81
N THR A 2 -27.27 -0.95 -4.10
CA THR A 2 -26.29 -1.51 -5.05
C THR A 2 -24.97 -0.77 -4.82
N HIS A 3 -23.96 -1.46 -4.31
CA HIS A 3 -22.65 -0.86 -4.09
C HIS A 3 -21.97 -0.70 -5.45
N THR A 4 -22.07 0.49 -6.05
CA THR A 4 -21.41 0.80 -7.32
C THR A 4 -19.91 0.88 -7.06
N ARG A 5 -19.16 -0.09 -7.59
CA ARG A 5 -17.71 -0.11 -7.50
C ARG A 5 -17.13 0.76 -8.62
N THR A 6 -16.57 1.90 -8.29
CA THR A 6 -15.89 2.77 -9.25
C THR A 6 -14.52 2.15 -9.58
N PRO A 7 -14.23 1.85 -10.86
CA PRO A 7 -12.89 1.47 -11.26
C PRO A 7 -11.96 2.67 -11.12
N VAL A 8 -10.82 2.46 -10.46
CA VAL A 8 -9.82 3.50 -10.20
C VAL A 8 -8.51 3.06 -10.84
N THR A 9 -7.92 3.93 -11.68
CA THR A 9 -6.60 3.66 -12.27
C THR A 9 -5.49 3.84 -11.22
N ILE A 10 -4.50 2.95 -11.27
CA ILE A 10 -3.27 3.01 -10.48
C ILE A 10 -2.19 3.91 -11.10
N ASP A 11 -2.46 4.52 -12.25
CA ASP A 11 -1.55 5.49 -12.87
C ASP A 11 -1.47 6.79 -12.07
N ALA A 12 -2.57 7.18 -11.41
CA ALA A 12 -2.58 8.32 -10.52
C ALA A 12 -1.84 8.01 -9.20
N PRO A 13 -0.90 8.86 -8.76
CA PRO A 13 -0.08 8.60 -7.56
C PRO A 13 -0.90 8.36 -6.28
N ALA A 14 -1.95 9.14 -6.06
CA ALA A 14 -2.81 9.00 -4.88
C ALA A 14 -3.50 7.62 -4.83
N ASN A 15 -4.10 7.21 -5.94
CA ASN A 15 -4.79 5.93 -6.07
C ASN A 15 -3.85 4.74 -5.89
N ARG A 16 -2.60 4.88 -6.35
CA ARG A 16 -1.56 3.87 -6.20
C ARG A 16 -1.18 3.66 -4.73
N ILE A 17 -1.05 4.74 -3.96
CA ILE A 17 -0.75 4.70 -2.52
C ILE A 17 -1.88 3.98 -1.79
N ASP A 18 -3.13 4.38 -2.02
CA ASP A 18 -4.29 3.78 -1.36
C ASP A 18 -4.47 2.29 -1.72
N PHE A 19 -4.21 1.94 -2.98
CA PHE A 19 -4.23 0.55 -3.43
C PHE A 19 -3.19 -0.31 -2.71
N TYR A 20 -1.92 0.13 -2.69
CA TYR A 20 -0.87 -0.62 -2.02
C TYR A 20 -1.06 -0.67 -0.51
N ALA A 21 -1.54 0.41 0.12
CA ALA A 21 -1.86 0.43 1.54
C ALA A 21 -2.92 -0.64 1.88
N THR A 22 -4.01 -0.67 1.10
CA THR A 22 -5.08 -1.67 1.25
C THR A 22 -4.56 -3.09 1.03
N PHE A 23 -3.81 -3.31 -0.07
CA PHE A 23 -3.26 -4.61 -0.40
C PHE A 23 -2.33 -5.15 0.69
N LEU A 24 -1.39 -4.32 1.17
CA LEU A 24 -0.45 -4.71 2.22
C LEU A 24 -1.15 -4.92 3.57
N HIS A 25 -2.19 -4.14 3.87
CA HIS A 25 -3.00 -4.33 5.07
C HIS A 25 -3.68 -5.71 5.07
N SER A 26 -4.30 -6.11 3.96
CA SER A 26 -4.96 -7.41 3.83
C SER A 26 -3.98 -8.58 3.72
N ASN A 27 -2.73 -8.36 3.32
CA ASN A 27 -1.72 -9.41 3.06
C ASN A 27 -0.54 -9.32 4.03
N ARG A 28 -0.79 -9.60 5.31
CA ARG A 28 0.21 -9.50 6.39
C ARG A 28 1.51 -10.28 6.14
N ARG A 29 1.42 -11.47 5.52
CA ARG A 29 2.61 -12.29 5.20
C ARG A 29 3.55 -11.59 4.21
N VAL A 30 3.00 -10.87 3.24
CA VAL A 30 3.76 -10.09 2.25
C VAL A 30 4.27 -8.79 2.88
N ALA A 31 3.45 -8.14 3.71
CA ALA A 31 3.81 -6.87 4.35
C ALA A 31 4.91 -6.98 5.41
N LEU A 32 5.02 -8.13 6.09
CA LEU A 32 5.99 -8.33 7.18
C LEU A 32 7.46 -8.12 6.77
N PRO A 33 8.00 -8.80 5.73
CA PRO A 33 9.39 -8.60 5.33
C PRO A 33 9.64 -7.17 4.81
N ILE A 34 8.67 -6.56 4.13
CA ILE A 34 8.76 -5.17 3.67
C ILE A 34 8.91 -4.23 4.88
N ARG A 35 8.08 -4.39 5.92
CA ARG A 35 8.19 -3.57 7.14
C ARG A 35 9.52 -3.78 7.86
N GLN A 36 10.02 -5.00 7.93
CA GLN A 36 11.31 -5.30 8.56
C GLN A 36 12.47 -4.64 7.81
N TYR A 37 12.47 -4.75 6.47
CA TYR A 37 13.46 -4.11 5.64
C TYR A 37 13.45 -2.59 5.80
N LEU A 38 12.27 -1.97 5.75
CA LEU A 38 12.16 -0.51 5.94
C LEU A 38 12.59 -0.11 7.36
N ALA A 39 12.23 -0.86 8.40
CA ALA A 39 12.69 -0.56 9.76
C ALA A 39 14.23 -0.55 9.91
N GLN A 40 14.94 -1.32 9.08
CA GLN A 40 16.40 -1.44 9.11
C GLN A 40 17.10 -0.47 8.16
N HIS A 41 16.48 -0.13 7.03
CA HIS A 41 17.12 0.57 5.92
C HIS A 41 16.45 1.90 5.55
N TRP A 42 15.39 2.31 6.28
CA TRP A 42 14.76 3.59 5.99
C TRP A 42 15.77 4.72 6.21
N PRO A 43 16.07 5.52 5.18
CA PRO A 43 16.96 6.66 5.36
C PRO A 43 16.30 7.59 6.38
N GLN A 44 16.97 7.81 7.51
CA GLN A 44 16.62 8.94 8.37
C GLN A 44 16.79 10.18 7.50
N ALA A 45 15.68 10.89 7.25
CA ALA A 45 15.76 12.18 6.60
C ALA A 45 16.69 13.07 7.45
N ALA A 46 17.83 13.43 6.87
CA ALA A 46 18.78 14.38 7.45
C ALA A 46 18.19 15.80 7.40
#